data_AF-A0A157SAP5-F1
#
_entry.id   AF-A0A157SAP5-F1
#
_cell.length_a   1.000
_cell.length_b   1.000
_cell.length_c   1.000
_cell.angle_alpha   90.00
_cell.angle_beta   90.00
_cell.angle_gamma   90.00
#
_symmetry.space_group_name_H-M   'P 1'
#
loop_
_entity.id
_entity.type
_entity.pdbx_description
1 polymer ?
#
loop_
_entity_poly.entity_id
_entity_poly.type
_entity_poly.pdbx_seq_one_letter_code
_entity_poly.pdbx_strand_id
1 'polypeptide(L)'
;MVRNGDGHLKNYGVLYRSASEAWLAPMFDVVTTAVYRYARYDGGPELEDRTMALKLFAGKHQTKTYPTEDELLRFGSKVCGVSNPREVLRRIGEGMSAAMRQAQGDERIPRALRTDMARAWQMSA
;
A
#
# COMPACT_ATOMS: atom_id res chain seq x y z
N MET A 1 -6.34 1.40 2.27
CA MET A 1 -5.09 0.66 1.92
C MET A 1 -3.88 1.47 2.36
N VAL A 2 -2.72 0.83 2.53
CA VAL A 2 -1.54 1.39 3.24
C VAL A 2 -0.79 2.54 2.54
N ARG A 3 -1.16 2.91 1.31
CA ARG A 3 -0.53 4.02 0.55
C ARG A 3 1.01 3.95 0.51
N ASN A 4 1.54 2.77 0.14
CA ASN A 4 2.98 2.61 -0.12
C ASN A 4 3.31 3.01 -1.57
N GLY A 5 3.90 4.19 -1.73
CA GLY A 5 4.35 4.69 -3.03
C GLY A 5 5.69 4.11 -3.50
N ASP A 6 6.45 3.46 -2.61
CA ASP A 6 7.80 2.95 -2.89
C ASP A 6 7.87 1.43 -3.09
N GLY A 7 6.74 0.78 -3.36
CA GLY A 7 6.67 -0.66 -3.65
C GLY A 7 7.23 -1.02 -5.04
N HIS A 8 8.49 -0.70 -5.35
CA HIS A 8 9.14 -1.02 -6.62
C HIS A 8 9.65 -2.46 -6.68
N LEU A 9 10.10 -2.93 -7.85
CA LEU A 9 10.42 -4.36 -8.08
C LEU A 9 11.47 -4.94 -7.12
N LYS A 10 12.37 -4.11 -6.56
CA LYS A 10 13.37 -4.57 -5.58
C LYS A 10 12.76 -4.91 -4.21
N ASN A 11 11.51 -4.53 -3.93
CA ASN A 11 10.78 -4.82 -2.69
C ASN A 11 10.02 -6.15 -2.75
N TYR A 12 10.16 -6.89 -3.86
CA TYR A 12 9.56 -8.21 -4.05
C TYR A 12 10.67 -9.24 -4.19
N GLY A 13 10.73 -10.16 -3.23
CA GLY A 13 11.68 -11.26 -3.21
C GLY A 13 11.02 -12.57 -3.64
N VAL A 14 11.84 -13.48 -4.13
CA VAL A 14 11.45 -14.88 -4.37
C VAL A 14 12.37 -15.74 -3.52
N LEU A 15 11.77 -16.63 -2.73
CA LEU A 15 12.49 -17.74 -2.12
C LEU A 15 12.44 -18.92 -3.08
N TYR A 16 13.56 -19.59 -3.26
CA TYR A 16 13.64 -20.71 -4.19
C TYR A 16 14.62 -21.77 -3.70
N ARG A 17 14.33 -23.01 -4.05
CA ARG A 17 15.27 -24.15 -3.93
C ARG A 17 15.82 -24.56 -5.29
N SER A 18 15.01 -24.36 -6.33
CA SER A 18 15.36 -24.60 -7.74
C SER A 18 14.52 -23.71 -8.65
N ALA A 19 14.76 -23.74 -9.96
CA ALA A 19 13.97 -22.96 -10.92
C ALA A 19 12.49 -23.38 -11.00
N SER A 20 12.16 -24.63 -10.64
CA SER A 20 10.78 -25.13 -10.59
C SER A 20 10.16 -25.05 -9.20
N GLU A 21 10.95 -24.76 -8.16
CA GLU A 21 10.50 -24.67 -6.78
C GLU A 21 10.83 -23.27 -6.23
N ALA A 22 9.91 -22.34 -6.50
CA ALA A 22 10.01 -20.94 -6.12
C ALA A 22 8.66 -20.39 -5.62
N TRP A 23 8.69 -19.50 -4.64
CA TRP A 23 7.51 -18.81 -4.11
C TRP A 23 7.87 -17.39 -3.66
N LEU A 24 6.87 -16.53 -3.52
CA LEU A 24 7.08 -15.16 -3.03
C LEU A 24 7.64 -15.18 -1.60
N ALA A 25 8.67 -14.38 -1.37
CA ALA A 25 9.14 -14.11 -0.02
C ALA A 25 8.05 -13.35 0.78
N PRO A 26 8.08 -13.41 2.12
CA PRO A 26 7.27 -12.50 2.94
C PRO A 26 7.47 -11.05 2.51
N MET A 27 6.42 -10.24 2.58
CA MET A 27 6.52 -8.82 2.28
C MET A 27 7.51 -8.14 3.22
N PHE A 28 8.34 -7.26 2.68
CA PHE A 28 9.28 -6.43 3.42
C PHE A 28 9.22 -4.99 2.90
N ASP A 29 9.80 -4.07 3.67
CA ASP A 29 9.89 -2.65 3.31
C ASP A 29 8.52 -2.03 2.93
N VAL A 30 7.52 -2.31 3.78
CA VAL A 30 6.17 -1.79 3.65
C VAL A 30 6.05 -0.51 4.48
N VAL A 31 6.01 0.62 3.80
CA VAL A 31 5.92 1.95 4.42
C VAL A 31 4.72 2.73 3.89
N THR A 32 4.13 3.61 4.70
CA THR A 32 3.09 4.54 4.22
C THR A 32 3.76 5.82 3.75
N THR A 33 4.24 5.85 2.50
CA THR A 33 4.99 7.02 2.02
C THR A 33 4.15 8.29 1.93
N ALA A 34 2.82 8.15 1.83
CA ALA A 34 1.90 9.27 1.71
C ALA A 34 1.84 10.21 2.93
N VAL A 35 2.43 9.85 4.09
CA VAL A 35 2.53 10.77 5.24
C VAL A 35 3.71 11.73 5.13
N TYR A 36 4.68 11.47 4.24
CA TYR A 36 5.82 12.35 4.05
C TYR A 36 5.49 13.45 3.04
N ARG A 37 5.58 14.69 3.49
CA ARG A 37 5.41 15.88 2.65
C ARG A 37 6.76 16.40 2.17
N TYR A 38 6.78 16.97 0.97
CA TYR A 38 7.99 17.54 0.38
C TYR A 38 7.69 18.84 -0.36
N ALA A 39 8.66 19.75 -0.41
CA ALA A 39 8.62 20.93 -1.27
C ALA A 39 9.54 20.70 -2.49
N ARG A 40 9.15 21.16 -3.68
CA ARG A 40 9.99 21.03 -4.90
C ARG A 40 11.16 22.00 -4.94
N TYR A 41 11.06 23.09 -4.18
CA TYR A 41 12.05 24.15 -4.05
C TYR A 41 11.83 24.85 -2.71
N ASP A 42 12.85 25.52 -2.19
CA ASP A 42 12.79 26.23 -0.91
C ASP A 42 11.69 27.29 -0.92
N GLY A 43 10.80 27.23 0.07
CA GLY A 43 9.62 28.11 0.17
C GLY A 43 8.45 27.73 -0.74
N GLY A 44 8.53 26.63 -1.50
CA GLY A 44 7.40 26.10 -2.27
C GLY A 44 6.31 25.47 -1.40
N PRO A 45 5.10 25.21 -1.95
CA PRO A 45 4.03 24.55 -1.22
C PRO A 45 4.42 23.11 -0.85
N GLU A 46 3.95 22.64 0.31
CA GLU A 46 4.04 21.22 0.67
C GLU A 46 3.22 20.37 -0.31
N LEU A 47 3.86 19.35 -0.87
CA LEU A 47 3.26 18.36 -1.76
C LEU A 47 3.28 16.98 -1.09
N GLU A 48 2.34 16.14 -1.52
CA GLU A 48 2.28 14.73 -1.16
C GLU A 48 2.44 13.89 -2.43
N ASP A 49 3.30 12.86 -2.41
CA ASP A 49 3.32 11.89 -3.49
C ASP A 49 2.17 10.90 -3.32
N ARG A 50 1.23 10.95 -4.25
CA ARG A 50 0.03 10.09 -4.27
C ARG A 50 0.09 9.02 -5.36
N THR A 51 1.29 8.60 -5.72
CA THR A 51 1.53 7.60 -6.76
C THR A 51 2.12 6.31 -6.19
N MET A 52 1.84 5.20 -6.87
CA MET A 52 2.45 3.88 -6.67
C MET A 52 3.72 3.77 -7.50
N ALA A 53 4.68 2.97 -7.05
CA ALA A 53 5.88 2.70 -7.84
C ALA A 53 5.57 2.00 -9.17
N LEU A 54 4.60 1.08 -9.17
CA LEU A 54 4.20 0.26 -10.32
C LEU A 54 2.76 0.61 -10.75
N LYS A 55 2.47 0.46 -12.04
CA LYS A 55 1.10 0.58 -12.56
C LYS A 55 0.31 -0.68 -12.19
N LEU A 56 -0.97 -0.53 -11.89
CA LEU A 56 -1.83 -1.69 -11.60
C LEU A 56 -2.13 -2.50 -12.87
N PHE A 57 -2.38 -1.83 -13.99
CA PHE A 57 -2.65 -2.47 -15.28
C PHE A 57 -1.59 -2.12 -16.32
N ALA A 58 -1.32 -3.05 -17.24
CA ALA A 58 -0.47 -2.80 -18.41
C ALA A 58 -1.24 -2.05 -19.51
N GLY A 59 -0.53 -1.32 -20.36
CA GLY A 59 -1.08 -0.67 -21.55
C GLY A 59 -0.84 0.84 -21.63
N LYS A 60 -1.17 1.40 -22.81
CA LYS A 60 -1.13 2.84 -23.08
C LYS A 60 -2.16 3.55 -22.18
N HIS A 61 -1.81 4.71 -21.65
CA HIS A 61 -2.64 5.54 -20.75
C HIS A 61 -2.88 5.01 -19.33
N GLN A 62 -2.24 3.92 -18.91
CA GLN A 62 -2.30 3.46 -17.52
C GLN A 62 -1.48 4.37 -16.60
N THR A 63 -2.03 4.68 -15.43
CA THR A 63 -1.46 5.60 -14.45
C THR A 63 -0.79 4.86 -13.28
N LYS A 64 -0.05 5.62 -12.47
CA LYS A 64 0.48 5.18 -11.18
C LYS A 64 -0.38 5.67 -10.01
N THR A 65 -1.59 6.17 -10.25
CA THR A 65 -2.46 6.63 -9.16
C THR A 65 -2.87 5.43 -8.30
N TYR A 66 -3.03 5.64 -7.00
CA TYR A 66 -3.58 4.58 -6.16
C TYR A 66 -4.96 4.13 -6.66
N PRO A 67 -5.21 2.82 -6.71
CA PRO A 67 -6.42 2.29 -7.33
C PRO A 67 -7.64 2.51 -6.46
N THR A 68 -8.78 2.62 -7.13
CA THR A 68 -10.12 2.53 -6.56
C THR A 68 -10.45 1.09 -6.13
N GLU A 69 -11.51 0.92 -5.35
CA GLU A 69 -11.98 -0.42 -4.97
C GLU A 69 -12.36 -1.26 -6.20
N ASP A 70 -13.06 -0.68 -7.17
CA ASP A 70 -13.45 -1.37 -8.40
C ASP A 70 -12.25 -1.84 -9.22
N GLU A 71 -11.19 -1.02 -9.30
CA GLU A 71 -9.94 -1.40 -9.96
C GLU A 71 -9.25 -2.56 -9.23
N LEU A 72 -9.24 -2.57 -7.89
CA LEU A 72 -8.70 -3.68 -7.11
C LEU A 72 -9.50 -4.96 -7.30
N LEU A 73 -10.83 -4.89 -7.30
CA LEU A 73 -11.72 -6.03 -7.54
C LEU A 73 -11.52 -6.60 -8.95
N ARG A 74 -11.40 -5.72 -9.94
CA ARG A 74 -11.11 -6.10 -11.32
C ARG A 74 -9.73 -6.74 -11.44
N PHE A 75 -8.70 -6.16 -10.84
CA PHE A 75 -7.34 -6.71 -10.87
C PHE A 75 -7.29 -8.09 -10.22
N GLY A 76 -7.85 -8.23 -9.01
CA GLY A 76 -7.88 -9.49 -8.29
C GLY A 76 -8.59 -10.60 -9.06
N SER A 77 -9.76 -10.31 -9.64
CA SER A 77 -10.53 -11.32 -10.39
C SER A 77 -9.98 -11.61 -11.79
N LYS A 78 -9.60 -10.57 -12.55
CA LYS A 78 -9.27 -10.70 -13.98
C LYS A 78 -7.78 -10.90 -14.27
N VAL A 79 -6.89 -10.49 -13.37
CA VAL A 79 -5.43 -10.60 -13.55
C VAL A 79 -4.86 -11.64 -12.60
N CYS A 80 -5.22 -11.59 -11.31
CA CYS A 80 -4.68 -12.52 -10.32
C CYS A 80 -5.43 -13.86 -10.22
N GLY A 81 -6.65 -13.96 -10.79
CA GLY A 81 -7.48 -15.17 -10.71
C GLY A 81 -8.01 -15.48 -9.31
N VAL A 82 -8.10 -14.47 -8.43
CA VAL A 82 -8.65 -14.63 -7.07
C VAL A 82 -10.16 -14.84 -7.15
N SER A 83 -10.66 -15.94 -6.59
CA SER A 83 -12.08 -16.32 -6.69
C SER A 83 -13.03 -15.36 -5.95
N ASN A 84 -12.62 -14.82 -4.81
CA ASN A 84 -13.40 -13.84 -4.04
C ASN A 84 -12.52 -12.65 -3.62
N PRO A 85 -12.22 -11.71 -4.54
CA PRO A 85 -11.34 -10.59 -4.25
C PRO A 85 -11.92 -9.63 -3.21
N ARG A 86 -13.25 -9.53 -3.11
CA ARG A 86 -13.92 -8.69 -2.10
C ARG A 86 -13.61 -9.15 -0.69
N GLU A 87 -13.65 -10.47 -0.45
CA GLU A 87 -13.29 -11.05 0.84
C GLU A 87 -11.82 -10.80 1.20
N VAL A 88 -10.91 -10.87 0.22
CA VAL A 88 -9.50 -10.55 0.43
C VAL A 88 -9.32 -9.08 0.84
N LEU A 89 -9.98 -8.14 0.14
CA LEU A 89 -9.92 -6.72 0.49
C LEU A 89 -10.52 -6.45 1.88
N ARG A 90 -11.61 -7.13 2.23
CA ARG A 90 -12.24 -7.05 3.57
C ARG A 90 -11.25 -7.47 4.66
N ARG A 91 -10.61 -8.64 4.52
CA ARG A 91 -9.61 -9.15 5.47
C ARG A 91 -8.41 -8.22 5.61
N ILE A 92 -7.95 -7.61 4.52
CA ILE A 92 -6.88 -6.60 4.55
C ILE A 92 -7.33 -5.38 5.37
N GLY A 93 -8.55 -4.87 5.12
CA GLY A 93 -9.12 -3.75 5.88
C GLY A 93 -9.26 -4.04 7.38
N GLU A 94 -9.66 -5.25 7.75
CA GLU A 94 -9.69 -5.70 9.14
C GLU A 94 -8.31 -5.73 9.78
N GLY A 95 -7.32 -6.26 9.06
CA GLY A 95 -5.92 -6.28 9.51
C GLY A 95 -5.36 -4.87 9.72
N MET A 96 -5.62 -3.95 8.80
CA MET A 96 -5.26 -2.54 8.95
C MET A 96 -5.92 -1.90 10.18
N SER A 97 -7.19 -2.22 10.42
CA SER A 97 -7.93 -1.74 11.58
C SER A 97 -7.39 -2.28 12.90
N ALA A 98 -7.02 -3.56 12.93
CA ALA A 98 -6.38 -4.17 14.08
C ALA A 98 -5.01 -3.55 14.36
N ALA A 99 -4.19 -3.31 13.34
CA ALA A 99 -2.89 -2.66 13.46
C ALA A 99 -3.01 -1.24 14.05
N MET A 100 -3.98 -0.44 13.60
CA MET A 100 -4.20 0.90 14.14
C MET A 100 -4.62 0.87 15.62
N ARG A 101 -5.50 -0.06 16.02
CA ARG A 101 -5.87 -0.25 17.43
C ARG A 101 -4.69 -0.66 18.31
N GLN A 102 -3.83 -1.56 17.82
CA GLN A 102 -2.60 -1.92 18.53
C GLN A 102 -1.68 -0.71 18.68
N ALA A 103 -1.52 0.09 17.62
CA ALA A 103 -0.68 1.28 17.66
C ALA A 103 -1.18 2.35 18.63
N GLN A 104 -2.50 2.46 18.86
CA GLN A 104 -3.08 3.40 19.84
C GLN A 104 -2.58 3.14 21.27
N GLY A 105 -2.35 1.86 21.63
CA GLY A 105 -1.84 1.46 22.94
C GLY A 105 -0.31 1.43 23.06
N ASP A 106 0.42 1.72 21.98
CA ASP A 106 1.88 1.71 21.98
C ASP A 106 2.43 3.14 22.11
N GLU A 107 3.03 3.44 23.26
CA GLU A 107 3.60 4.76 23.57
C GLU A 107 4.79 5.13 22.67
N ARG A 108 5.45 4.14 22.06
CA ARG A 108 6.56 4.36 21.12
C ARG A 108 6.08 4.97 19.80
N ILE A 109 4.78 4.96 19.53
CA ILE A 109 4.18 5.47 18.30
C ILE A 109 3.49 6.80 18.61
N PRO A 110 4.06 7.95 18.18
CA PRO A 110 3.51 9.26 18.50
C PRO A 110 2.08 9.45 17.99
N ARG A 111 1.23 10.12 18.78
CA ARG A 111 -0.17 10.43 18.41
C ARG A 111 -0.29 11.15 17.07
N ALA A 112 0.64 12.09 16.80
CA ALA A 112 0.69 12.83 15.53
C ALA A 112 0.85 11.87 14.33
N LEU A 113 1.85 10.99 14.39
CA LEU A 113 2.07 9.98 13.35
C LEU A 113 0.85 9.08 13.17
N ARG A 114 0.22 8.60 14.25
CA ARG A 114 -1.02 7.80 14.16
C ARG A 114 -2.15 8.55 13.44
N THR A 115 -2.26 9.84 13.67
CA THR A 115 -3.28 10.70 13.06
C THR A 115 -3.05 10.85 11.56
N ASP A 116 -1.80 11.07 11.15
CA ASP A 116 -1.42 11.16 9.73
C ASP A 116 -1.61 9.82 9.02
N MET A 117 -1.24 8.71 9.66
CA MET A 117 -1.45 7.35 9.16
C MET A 117 -2.94 7.04 8.99
N ALA A 118 -3.78 7.34 9.98
CA ALA A 118 -5.23 7.16 9.90
C ALA A 118 -5.83 7.95 8.73
N ARG A 119 -5.39 9.21 8.53
CA ARG A 119 -5.81 10.04 7.40
C ARG A 119 -5.38 9.43 6.05
N ALA A 120 -4.11 9.05 5.92
CA ALA A 120 -3.59 8.43 4.69
C ALA A 120 -4.33 7.13 4.34
N TRP A 121 -4.67 6.35 5.36
CA TRP A 121 -5.38 5.08 5.21
C TRP A 121 -6.90 5.25 5.06
N GLN A 122 -7.41 6.49 5.17
CA GLN A 122 -8.84 6.84 5.12
C GLN A 122 -9.66 6.11 6.18
N MET A 123 -9.10 6.01 7.38
CA MET A 123 -9.74 5.42 8.54
C MET A 123 -10.32 6.53 9.43
N SER A 124 -11.43 6.25 10.11
CA SER A 124 -11.92 7.10 11.20
C SER A 124 -10.84 7.18 12.28
N ALA A 125 -10.40 8.39 12.61
CA ALA A 125 -9.34 8.66 13.59
C ALA A 125 -9.81 8.40 15.04
#